data_AF-A0A838ELB2-F1
#
_entry.id   AF-A0A838ELB2-F1
#
_cell.length_a   1.000
_cell.length_b   1.000
_cell.length_c   1.000
_cell.angle_alpha   90.00
_cell.angle_beta   90.00
_cell.angle_gamma   90.00
#
_symmetry.space_group_name_H-M   'P 1'
#
loop_
_entity.id
_entity.type
_entity.pdbx_description
1 polymer ?
#
loop_
_entity_poly.entity_id
_entity_poly.type
_entity_poly.pdbx_seq_one_letter_code
_entity_poly.pdbx_strand_id
1 'polypeptide(L)' 'MPHQAHLTLPVNEQDHTQGPAQAPVTLVLYGDYECPYTRQSLTGVRAIQQELGEQLRFVFRNFPLIEIHPHALH' A
#
# COMPACT_ATOMS: atom_id res chain seq x y z
N MET A 1 -21.65 14.57 -3.94
CA MET A 1 -20.85 14.56 -2.70
C MET A 1 -19.83 13.43 -2.83
N PRO A 2 -18.50 13.67 -2.74
CA PRO A 2 -17.54 12.57 -2.76
C PRO A 2 -17.76 11.71 -1.51
N HIS A 3 -17.87 10.40 -1.70
CA HIS A 3 -17.91 9.46 -0.59
C HIS A 3 -16.48 9.32 -0.06
N GLN A 4 -16.17 9.97 1.06
CA GLN A 4 -14.87 9.83 1.71
C GLN A 4 -14.80 8.48 2.41
N ALA A 5 -13.94 7.59 1.90
CA ALA A 5 -13.59 6.36 2.58
C ALA A 5 -12.62 6.69 3.72
N HIS A 6 -12.96 6.25 4.94
CA HIS A 6 -12.07 6.34 6.10
C HIS A 6 -11.52 4.94 6.42
N LEU A 7 -10.21 4.85 6.61
CA LEU A 7 -9.58 3.62 7.11
C LEU A 7 -9.91 3.47 8.59
N THR A 8 -10.22 2.24 9.03
CA THR A 8 -10.40 1.93 10.46
C THR A 8 -9.14 2.27 11.26
N LEU A 9 -7.97 1.92 10.72
CA LEU A 9 -6.68 2.36 11.23
C LEU A 9 -6.09 3.40 10.28
N PRO A 10 -5.93 4.67 10.72
CA PRO A 10 -5.35 5.70 9.88
C PRO A 10 -3.90 5.34 9.53
N VAL A 11 -3.37 5.98 8.49
CA VAL A 11 -1.96 5.81 8.12
C VAL A 11 -1.09 6.34 9.26
N ASN A 12 -0.14 5.53 9.72
CA ASN A 12 0.71 5.85 10.87
C ASN A 12 2.18 5.47 10.61
N GLU A 13 3.04 5.61 11.62
CA GLU A 13 4.50 5.44 11.51
C GLU A 13 4.95 3.99 11.24
N GLN A 14 4.09 3.00 11.50
CA GLN A 14 4.36 1.59 11.18
C GLN A 14 4.18 1.29 9.69
N ASP A 15 3.53 2.19 8.95
CA ASP A 15 3.26 2.02 7.54
C ASP A 15 4.48 2.42 6.69
N HIS A 16 4.75 1.62 5.65
CA HIS A 16 5.77 1.96 4.67
C HIS A 16 5.15 2.88 3.61
N THR A 17 5.61 4.13 3.55
CA THR A 17 4.99 5.16 2.72
C THR A 17 5.94 5.73 1.67
N GLN A 18 5.37 6.12 0.53
CA GLN A 18 6.06 6.80 -0.56
C GLN A 18 5.18 7.95 -1.09
N GLY A 19 5.81 9.08 -1.43
CA GLY A 19 5.13 10.30 -1.87
C GLY A 19 4.70 11.23 -0.72
N PRO A 20 4.10 12.38 -1.03
CA PRO A 20 3.74 13.39 -0.03
C PRO A 20 2.65 12.91 0.94
N ALA A 21 2.80 13.22 2.23
CA ALA A 21 1.77 12.88 3.23
C ALA A 21 0.43 13.60 2.99
N GLN A 22 0.46 14.73 2.29
CA GLN A 22 -0.67 15.61 1.98
C GLN A 22 -1.21 15.39 0.56
N ALA A 23 -0.74 14.34 -0.13
CA ALA A 23 -1.24 14.01 -1.46
C ALA A 23 -2.77 13.80 -1.42
N PRO A 24 -3.51 14.31 -2.43
CA PRO A 24 -4.97 14.22 -2.45
C PRO A 24 -5.49 12.79 -2.58
N VAL A 25 -4.68 11.86 -3.09
CA VAL A 25 -5.02 10.44 -3.23
C VAL A 25 -4.09 9.61 -2.37
N THR A 26 -4.66 8.70 -1.58
CA THR A 26 -3.91 7.69 -0.83
C THR A 26 -4.29 6.29 -1.31
N LEU A 27 -3.30 5.51 -1.74
CA LEU A 27 -3.46 4.11 -2.10
C LEU A 27 -2.80 3.23 -1.02
N VAL A 28 -3.59 2.40 -0.36
CA VAL A 28 -3.10 1.43 0.64
C VAL A 28 -3.14 0.03 0.05
N LEU A 29 -1.98 -0.64 -0.01
CA LEU A 29 -1.85 -2.04 -0.36
C LEU A 29 -1.55 -2.87 0.89
N TYR A 30 -2.47 -3.77 1.24
CA TYR A 30 -2.19 -4.86 2.18
C TYR A 30 -1.56 -5.99 1.39
N GLY A 31 -0.29 -6.28 1.67
CA GLY A 31 0.47 -7.23 0.90
C GLY A 31 1.34 -8.10 1.78
N ASP A 32 1.73 -9.24 1.24
CA ASP A 32 2.60 -10.21 1.89
C ASP A 32 3.92 -10.27 1.09
N TYR A 33 5.06 -10.26 1.79
CA TYR A 33 6.38 -10.20 1.16
C TYR A 33 6.76 -11.45 0.35
N GLU A 34 6.21 -12.62 0.69
CA GLU A 34 6.46 -13.87 -0.04
C GLU A 34 5.41 -14.13 -1.12
N CYS A 35 4.25 -13.46 -1.05
CA CYS A 35 3.17 -13.66 -2.00
C CYS A 35 3.53 -13.21 -3.43
N PRO A 36 3.50 -14.11 -4.43
CA PRO A 36 3.80 -13.75 -5.82
C PRO A 36 2.77 -12.79 -6.42
N TYR A 37 1.51 -12.84 -5.98
CA TYR A 37 0.46 -11.94 -6.46
C TYR A 37 0.63 -10.51 -5.92
N THR A 38 1.08 -10.37 -4.67
CA THR A 38 1.46 -9.05 -4.13
C THR A 38 2.59 -8.46 -4.98
N ARG A 39 3.62 -9.26 -5.29
CA ARG A 39 4.71 -8.83 -6.18
C ARG A 39 4.22 -8.43 -7.56
N GLN A 40 3.32 -9.19 -8.16
CA GLN A 40 2.74 -8.86 -9.48
C GLN A 40 1.93 -7.56 -9.44
N SER A 41 1.18 -7.33 -8.37
CA SER A 41 0.36 -6.13 -8.18
C SER A 41 1.19 -4.85 -8.10
N LEU A 42 2.42 -4.94 -7.58
CA LEU A 42 3.33 -3.79 -7.52
C LEU A 42 3.67 -3.22 -8.91
N THR A 43 3.56 -4.00 -9.99
CA THR A 43 3.71 -3.47 -11.36
C THR A 43 2.61 -2.45 -11.68
N GLY A 44 1.36 -2.77 -11.32
CA GLY A 44 0.23 -1.83 -11.46
C GLY A 44 0.38 -0.61 -10.55
N VAL A 45 0.80 -0.82 -9.30
CA VAL A 45 1.09 0.28 -8.37
C VAL A 45 2.13 1.25 -8.95
N ARG A 46 3.21 0.73 -9.54
CA ARG A 46 4.25 1.56 -10.17
C ARG A 46 3.71 2.39 -11.32
N ALA A 47 2.83 1.83 -12.15
CA ALA A 47 2.18 2.58 -13.23
C ALA A 47 1.33 3.74 -12.67
N ILE A 48 0.56 3.49 -11.59
CA ILE A 48 -0.23 4.52 -10.92
C ILE A 48 0.68 5.59 -10.29
N GLN A 49 1.80 5.19 -9.67
CA GLN A 49 2.79 6.12 -9.14
C GLN A 49 3.40 7.01 -10.23
N GLN A 50 3.66 6.46 -11.42
CA GLN A 50 4.16 7.21 -12.56
C GLN A 50 3.12 8.21 -13.11
N GLU A 51 1.85 7.80 -13.16
CA GLU A 51 0.76 8.64 -13.68
C GLU A 51 0.41 9.79 -12.73
N LEU A 52 0.35 9.54 -11.43
CA LEU A 52 -0.11 10.51 -10.43
C LEU A 52 1.04 11.35 -9.83
N GLY A 53 2.26 10.82 -9.79
CA GLY A 53 3.42 11.51 -9.20
C GLY A 53 3.15 11.99 -7.78
N GLU A 54 3.41 13.27 -7.51
CA GLU A 54 3.20 13.92 -6.21
C GLU A 54 1.74 13.95 -5.74
N GLN A 55 0.78 13.62 -6.62
CA GLN A 55 -0.64 13.54 -6.25
C GLN A 55 -1.00 12.24 -5.52
N LEU A 56 -0.06 11.30 -5.42
CA LEU A 56 -0.27 10.01 -4.78
C LEU A 56 0.61 9.83 -3.54
N ARG A 57 -0.04 9.44 -2.44
CA ARG A 57 0.60 8.78 -1.30
C ARG A 57 0.38 7.28 -1.42
N PHE A 58 1.44 6.53 -1.71
CA PHE A 58 1.40 5.08 -1.67
C PHE A 58 1.77 4.57 -0.27
N VAL A 59 1.02 3.60 0.22
CA VAL A 59 1.18 3.01 1.55
C VAL A 59 1.17 1.48 1.41
N PHE A 60 2.18 0.83 1.94
CA PHE A 60 2.24 -0.63 2.03
C PHE A 60 2.11 -1.07 3.49
N ARG A 61 1.19 -2.02 3.72
CA ARG A 61 0.96 -2.68 5.00
C ARG A 61 1.26 -4.17 4.86
N ASN A 62 2.23 -4.65 5.63
CA ASN A 62 2.51 -6.07 5.66
C ASN A 62 1.33 -6.83 6.28
N PHE A 63 0.79 -7.80 5.54
CA PHE A 63 -0.30 -8.68 5.94
C PHE A 63 0.16 -10.13 5.76
N PRO A 64 0.98 -10.65 6.69
CA PRO A 64 1.66 -11.93 6.53
C PRO A 64 0.68 -13.09 6.69
N LEU A 65 0.56 -13.92 5.65
CA LEU A 65 -0.23 -15.15 5.64
C LEU A 65 0.62 -16.31 6.16
N ILE A 66 0.98 -16.25 7.44
CA ILE A 66 1.98 -17.10 8.09
C ILE A 66 1.74 -18.62 7.94
N GLU A 67 0.50 -19.06 7.71
CA GLU A 67 0.17 -20.47 7.48
C GLU A 67 0.76 -21.01 6.16
N ILE A 68 0.95 -20.13 5.17
CA ILE A 68 1.43 -20.48 3.82
C ILE A 68 2.72 -19.74 3.43
N HIS A 69 3.08 -18.66 4.14
CA HIS A 69 4.28 -17.85 3.92
C HIS A 69 5.06 -17.68 5.25
N PRO A 70 5.92 -18.65 5.60
CA PRO A 70 6.56 -18.71 6.92
C PRO A 70 7.56 -17.58 7.21
N HIS A 71 7.99 -16.83 6.20
CA HIS A 71 8.98 -15.75 6.30
C HIS A 71 8.40 -14.36 6.01
N ALA A 72 7.07 -14.22 5.89
CA ALA A 72 6.42 -12.95 5.57
C ALA A 72 6.44 -11.90 6.71
N LEU A 73 6.84 -12.24 7.94
CA LEU A 73 6.77 -11.38 9.14
C LEU A 73 7.83 -10.26 9.25
N HIS A 74 8.63 -10.05 8.22
CA HIS A 74 9.79 -9.14 8.27
C HIS A 74 9.45 -7.64 8.25
#